data_AF-A0AAN9HDX4-F1
#
_entry.id   AF-A0AAN9HDX4-F1
#
_cell.length_a   1.000
_cell.length_b   1.000
_cell.length_c   1.000
_cell.angle_alpha   90.00
_cell.angle_beta   90.00
_cell.angle_gamma   90.00
#
_symmetry.space_group_name_H-M   'P 1'
#
loop_
_entity.id
_entity.type
_entity.pdbx_description
1 polymer ?
#
loop_
_entity_poly.entity_id
_entity_poly.type
_entity_poly.pdbx_seq_one_letter_code
_entity_poly.pdbx_strand_id
1 'polypeptide(L)'
;MSVVLELESLKAACDNNNDPGDQGNEVIPGNGSCTYHIGSGTDEVSNLLSTTPQATENNGMQHEVDGVDAYTDSQTETSKWRRELLSLKTELNEVVVWNLKLWMVILLVVFTIALVIGISLIVCAVIDDDGDENYDKSSFVVKRFFRGNFTLDNSSFTSDREMLQVHYASELTEVYSSSPALERYFSNVTINHLQDTTAQFTLQFMMPSDHEELVRYTLSLKMVRNVLFQHLNDQDTGDPFYIIPTSLRMEVG
;
A
#
# COMPACT_ATOMS: atom_id res chain seq x y z
N MET A 1 36.43 15.98 -46.98
CA MET A 1 35.60 14.81 -47.35
C MET A 1 34.38 14.87 -46.46
N SER A 2 33.33 15.51 -46.97
CA SER A 2 32.06 15.70 -46.25
C SER A 2 31.26 14.41 -46.29
N VAL A 3 30.73 13.98 -45.15
CA VAL A 3 29.64 13.00 -45.11
C VAL A 3 28.53 13.62 -44.28
N VAL A 4 27.49 14.00 -45.01
CA VAL A 4 26.18 14.44 -44.58
C VAL A 4 25.45 13.24 -44.00
N LEU A 5 24.91 13.35 -42.80
CA LEU A 5 23.90 12.42 -42.29
C LEU A 5 22.61 13.23 -42.11
N GLU A 6 21.72 13.05 -43.08
CA GLU A 6 20.31 13.43 -43.02
C GLU A 6 19.61 12.67 -41.89
N LEU A 7 18.84 13.39 -41.07
CA LEU A 7 17.87 12.81 -40.15
C LEU A 7 16.48 13.09 -40.72
N GLU A 8 15.78 12.04 -41.15
CA GLU A 8 14.41 12.10 -41.65
C GLU A 8 13.43 12.60 -40.57
N SER A 9 12.58 13.55 -40.98
CA SER A 9 11.48 14.10 -40.20
C SER A 9 10.30 13.12 -40.15
N LEU A 10 9.98 12.59 -38.98
CA LEU A 10 8.73 11.87 -38.74
C LEU A 10 7.57 12.87 -38.53
N LYS A 11 6.66 12.86 -39.49
CA LYS A 11 5.37 13.57 -39.52
C LYS A 11 4.30 12.72 -38.84
N ALA A 12 3.66 13.24 -37.80
CA ALA A 12 2.38 12.77 -37.27
C ALA A 12 1.46 13.99 -37.18
N ALA A 13 0.58 14.21 -38.16
CA ALA A 13 -0.78 13.66 -38.24
C ALA A 13 -1.67 14.22 -37.12
N CYS A 14 -2.24 15.41 -37.37
CA CYS A 14 -3.36 15.97 -36.62
C CYS A 14 -4.65 15.47 -37.25
N ASP A 15 -5.42 14.65 -36.53
CA ASP A 15 -6.82 14.37 -36.88
C ASP A 15 -7.73 15.08 -35.88
N ASN A 16 -8.34 16.16 -36.38
CA ASN A 16 -9.44 16.88 -35.77
C ASN A 16 -10.74 16.20 -36.22
N ASN A 17 -11.56 15.70 -35.29
CA ASN A 17 -12.97 15.44 -35.56
C ASN A 17 -13.81 16.00 -34.40
N ASN A 18 -14.33 17.21 -34.64
CA ASN A 18 -15.53 17.74 -34.00
C ASN A 18 -16.72 17.36 -34.89
N ASP A 19 -17.75 16.73 -34.33
CA ASP A 19 -19.13 16.92 -34.78
C ASP A 19 -20.06 16.91 -33.53
N PRO A 20 -21.08 17.79 -33.46
CA PRO A 20 -21.76 18.11 -32.22
C PRO A 20 -23.12 17.42 -32.06
N GLY A 21 -23.47 17.15 -30.80
CA GLY A 21 -24.86 17.06 -30.33
C GLY A 21 -25.39 15.66 -30.10
N ASP A 22 -25.58 15.30 -28.82
CA ASP A 22 -26.90 14.85 -28.35
C ASP A 22 -27.02 15.00 -26.83
N GLN A 23 -28.21 15.34 -26.37
CA GLN A 23 -28.60 15.45 -24.97
C GLN A 23 -28.88 14.05 -24.38
N GLY A 24 -28.59 13.83 -23.10
CA GLY A 24 -29.13 12.67 -22.40
C GLY A 24 -28.43 12.31 -21.08
N ASN A 25 -29.03 12.79 -19.99
CA ASN A 25 -29.28 12.12 -18.71
C ASN A 25 -28.16 11.31 -18.01
N GLU A 26 -27.77 11.85 -16.84
CA GLU A 26 -27.62 11.18 -15.54
C GLU A 26 -27.67 9.63 -15.50
N VAL A 27 -26.60 8.97 -15.03
CA VAL A 27 -26.62 7.85 -14.05
C VAL A 27 -25.21 7.68 -13.43
N ILE A 28 -25.17 7.55 -12.10
CA ILE A 28 -24.02 7.23 -11.23
C ILE A 28 -23.56 5.77 -11.42
N PRO A 29 -22.25 5.44 -11.49
CA PRO A 29 -21.80 4.07 -11.34
C PRO A 29 -21.41 3.75 -9.88
N GLY A 30 -22.19 2.86 -9.27
CA GLY A 30 -21.88 2.15 -8.04
C GLY A 30 -21.10 0.84 -8.26
N ASN A 31 -20.59 0.31 -7.15
CA ASN A 31 -19.77 -0.89 -6.96
C ASN A 31 -20.14 -2.12 -7.80
N GLY A 32 -19.11 -2.76 -8.40
CA GLY A 32 -19.19 -4.07 -9.03
C GLY A 32 -18.58 -5.18 -8.17
N SER A 33 -19.42 -6.10 -7.71
CA SER A 33 -19.07 -7.45 -7.23
C SER A 33 -19.46 -8.46 -8.32
N CYS A 34 -18.58 -9.41 -8.64
CA CYS A 34 -18.82 -10.43 -9.66
C CYS A 34 -18.78 -11.83 -9.03
N THR A 35 -19.94 -12.51 -9.02
CA THR A 35 -20.07 -13.95 -8.81
C THR A 35 -20.69 -14.55 -10.07
N TYR A 36 -20.09 -15.60 -10.64
CA TYR A 36 -20.71 -16.41 -11.69
C TYR A 36 -21.21 -17.73 -11.10
N HIS A 37 -22.50 -17.98 -11.33
CA HIS A 37 -23.19 -19.27 -11.19
C HIS A 37 -23.16 -20.04 -12.51
N ILE A 38 -23.28 -21.37 -12.43
CA ILE A 38 -24.07 -22.35 -13.23
C ILE A 38 -23.40 -23.72 -12.97
N GLY A 39 -24.02 -24.80 -12.49
CA GLY A 39 -25.42 -25.15 -12.32
C GLY A 39 -25.77 -26.41 -13.13
N SER A 40 -25.92 -27.57 -12.46
CA SER A 40 -26.75 -28.74 -12.85
C SER A 40 -26.48 -29.84 -11.78
N GLY A 41 -27.38 -30.34 -10.95
CA GLY A 41 -28.83 -30.49 -11.06
C GLY A 41 -29.15 -31.96 -11.36
N THR A 42 -29.51 -32.75 -10.33
CA THR A 42 -30.66 -33.68 -10.28
C THR A 42 -30.65 -34.50 -8.98
N ASP A 43 -31.81 -34.46 -8.32
CA ASP A 43 -32.25 -35.22 -7.16
C ASP A 43 -32.45 -36.72 -7.45
N GLU A 44 -32.39 -37.57 -6.41
CA GLU A 44 -33.55 -38.33 -5.88
C GLU A 44 -33.16 -39.54 -4.99
N VAL A 45 -33.69 -39.49 -3.75
CA VAL A 45 -34.41 -40.52 -2.97
C VAL A 45 -33.81 -41.92 -2.66
N SER A 46 -33.71 -42.13 -1.34
CA SER A 46 -33.70 -43.33 -0.49
C SER A 46 -34.17 -44.69 -1.02
N ASN A 47 -33.53 -45.78 -0.55
CA ASN A 47 -34.23 -47.01 -0.14
C ASN A 47 -33.44 -47.89 0.87
N LEU A 48 -34.22 -48.54 1.72
CA LEU A 48 -33.90 -49.28 2.94
C LEU A 48 -33.65 -50.79 2.72
N LEU A 49 -32.88 -51.36 3.66
CA LEU A 49 -32.96 -52.71 4.26
C LEU A 49 -32.69 -54.00 3.44
N SER A 50 -31.61 -54.67 3.90
CA SER A 50 -31.44 -56.11 4.19
C SER A 50 -31.54 -57.15 3.06
N THR A 51 -30.50 -58.00 2.95
CA THR A 51 -30.60 -59.46 2.71
C THR A 51 -29.26 -60.15 3.04
N THR A 52 -29.27 -61.05 4.02
CA THR A 52 -28.35 -62.22 4.11
C THR A 52 -29.20 -63.44 3.73
N PRO A 53 -28.68 -64.53 3.11
CA PRO A 53 -28.20 -65.67 3.92
C PRO A 53 -27.10 -66.55 3.29
N GLN A 54 -26.42 -67.34 4.15
CA GLN A 54 -25.85 -68.70 3.95
C GLN A 54 -24.85 -68.95 2.79
N ALA A 55 -23.99 -69.97 2.74
CA ALA A 55 -23.33 -70.91 3.66
C ALA A 55 -22.51 -71.82 2.72
N THR A 56 -21.27 -72.21 3.06
CA THR A 56 -20.68 -73.48 2.57
C THR A 56 -19.63 -73.98 3.55
N GLU A 57 -19.74 -75.27 3.86
CA GLU A 57 -19.07 -76.08 4.89
C GLU A 57 -17.72 -76.70 4.48
N ASN A 58 -17.09 -77.34 5.48
CA ASN A 58 -16.18 -78.51 5.49
C ASN A 58 -14.68 -78.24 5.66
N ASN A 59 -13.88 -79.02 6.41
CA ASN A 59 -14.03 -80.05 7.45
C ASN A 59 -12.63 -80.25 8.06
N GLY A 60 -12.50 -80.59 9.35
CA GLY A 60 -11.18 -80.81 9.96
C GLY A 60 -11.15 -81.23 11.44
N MET A 61 -11.80 -82.35 11.74
CA MET A 61 -11.63 -83.31 12.85
C MET A 61 -10.40 -83.20 13.78
N GLN A 62 -10.63 -83.24 15.12
CA GLN A 62 -9.88 -83.98 16.15
C GLN A 62 -10.56 -83.77 17.53
N HIS A 63 -11.30 -84.74 18.05
CA HIS A 63 -10.90 -85.78 19.03
C HIS A 63 -10.71 -85.26 20.47
N GLU A 64 -11.81 -85.37 21.23
CA GLU A 64 -11.95 -85.86 22.62
C GLU A 64 -10.66 -86.04 23.46
N VAL A 65 -10.58 -85.39 24.64
CA VAL A 65 -10.48 -86.04 25.97
C VAL A 65 -10.89 -85.04 27.09
N ASP A 66 -11.65 -85.62 28.01
CA ASP A 66 -12.14 -85.23 29.34
C ASP A 66 -11.13 -84.55 30.30
N GLY A 67 -11.65 -83.84 31.32
CA GLY A 67 -10.87 -83.50 32.51
C GLY A 67 -10.93 -82.05 33.00
N VAL A 68 -11.99 -81.73 33.75
CA VAL A 68 -11.98 -81.04 35.06
C VAL A 68 -10.64 -80.40 35.49
N ASP A 69 -10.55 -79.06 35.51
CA ASP A 69 -10.43 -78.26 36.75
C ASP A 69 -10.13 -76.77 36.49
N ALA A 70 -10.55 -75.97 37.46
CA ALA A 70 -10.63 -74.52 37.47
C ALA A 70 -9.27 -73.78 37.41
N TYR A 71 -9.38 -72.47 37.14
CA TYR A 71 -8.38 -71.40 37.30
C TYR A 71 -7.31 -71.24 36.21
N THR A 72 -7.62 -70.50 35.14
CA THR A 72 -6.63 -69.59 34.51
C THR A 72 -7.26 -68.45 33.68
N ASP A 73 -8.14 -67.64 34.27
CA ASP A 73 -8.79 -66.52 33.55
C ASP A 73 -7.99 -65.19 33.57
N SER A 74 -6.73 -65.20 34.02
CA SER A 74 -5.93 -63.95 34.22
C SER A 74 -4.70 -63.80 33.30
N GLN A 75 -4.28 -64.84 32.58
CA GLN A 75 -3.08 -64.79 31.72
C GLN A 75 -3.39 -64.49 30.24
N THR A 76 -4.55 -64.90 29.73
CA THR A 76 -4.98 -64.67 28.34
C THR A 76 -5.34 -63.20 28.10
N GLU A 77 -6.06 -62.57 29.02
CA GLU A 77 -6.44 -61.14 28.95
C GLU A 77 -5.22 -60.22 28.91
N THR A 78 -4.22 -60.45 29.77
CA THR A 78 -3.01 -59.59 29.81
C THR A 78 -2.17 -59.70 28.54
N SER A 79 -2.19 -60.84 27.83
CA SER A 79 -1.52 -61.01 26.53
C SER A 79 -2.30 -60.37 25.37
N LYS A 80 -3.63 -60.27 25.50
CA LYS A 80 -4.54 -59.68 24.52
C LYS A 80 -4.47 -58.16 24.59
N TRP A 81 -4.61 -57.59 25.79
CA TRP A 81 -4.41 -56.16 26.03
C TRP A 81 -3.02 -55.67 25.62
N ARG A 82 -1.97 -56.50 25.80
CA ARG A 82 -0.62 -56.15 25.37
C ARG A 82 -0.48 -56.13 23.83
N ARG A 83 -1.16 -57.05 23.13
CA ARG A 83 -1.22 -57.08 21.65
C ARG A 83 -2.04 -55.91 21.10
N GLU A 84 -3.18 -55.59 21.72
CA GLU A 84 -4.00 -54.45 21.34
C GLU A 84 -3.29 -53.11 21.62
N LEU A 85 -2.59 -52.98 22.75
CA LEU A 85 -1.74 -51.81 23.02
C LEU A 85 -0.60 -51.68 22.00
N LEU A 86 0.02 -52.79 21.60
CA LEU A 86 1.08 -52.77 20.59
C LEU A 86 0.54 -52.37 19.21
N SER A 87 -0.64 -52.87 18.84
CA SER A 87 -1.34 -52.52 17.60
C SER A 87 -1.74 -51.05 17.58
N LEU A 88 -2.38 -50.56 18.64
CA LEU A 88 -2.77 -49.15 18.76
C LEU A 88 -1.55 -48.24 18.83
N LYS A 89 -0.46 -48.67 19.47
CA LYS A 89 0.79 -47.89 19.52
C LYS A 89 1.47 -47.84 18.15
N THR A 90 1.36 -48.88 17.33
CA THR A 90 1.89 -48.85 15.96
C THR A 90 1.03 -47.98 15.06
N GLU A 91 -0.30 -48.09 15.14
CA GLU A 91 -1.22 -47.23 14.39
C GLU A 91 -1.11 -45.75 14.80
N LEU A 92 -1.10 -45.43 16.11
CA LEU A 92 -0.92 -44.05 16.56
C LEU A 92 0.46 -43.53 16.19
N ASN A 93 1.53 -44.32 16.33
CA ASN A 93 2.86 -43.85 15.97
C ASN A 93 2.97 -43.59 14.46
N GLU A 94 2.34 -44.39 13.60
CA GLU A 94 2.34 -44.16 12.16
C GLU A 94 1.56 -42.90 11.78
N VAL A 95 0.35 -42.71 12.34
CA VAL A 95 -0.47 -41.52 12.10
C VAL A 95 0.17 -40.26 12.69
N VAL A 96 0.73 -40.36 13.90
CA VAL A 96 1.42 -39.25 14.58
C VAL A 96 2.73 -38.91 13.88
N VAL A 97 3.51 -39.88 13.40
CA VAL A 97 4.74 -39.62 12.62
C VAL A 97 4.40 -38.97 11.29
N TRP A 98 3.32 -39.39 10.62
CA TRP A 98 2.87 -38.76 9.37
C TRP A 98 2.45 -37.30 9.60
N ASN A 99 1.64 -37.06 10.63
CA ASN A 99 1.21 -35.72 11.00
C ASN A 99 2.37 -34.83 11.48
N LEU A 100 3.27 -35.35 12.32
CA LEU A 100 4.46 -34.62 12.80
C LEU A 100 5.39 -34.27 11.62
N LYS A 101 5.56 -35.20 10.67
CA LYS A 101 6.34 -34.95 9.45
C LYS A 101 5.68 -33.88 8.58
N LEU A 102 4.35 -33.88 8.44
CA LEU A 102 3.62 -32.81 7.75
C LEU A 102 3.78 -31.45 8.47
N TRP A 103 3.61 -31.43 9.79
CA TRP A 103 3.81 -30.23 10.61
C TRP A 103 5.23 -29.68 10.51
N MET A 104 6.25 -30.54 10.47
CA MET A 104 7.64 -30.14 10.26
C MET A 104 7.87 -29.54 8.87
N VAL A 105 7.26 -30.11 7.81
CA VAL A 105 7.33 -29.55 6.46
C VAL A 105 6.65 -28.19 6.40
N ILE A 106 5.46 -28.04 7.01
CA ILE A 106 4.74 -26.76 7.07
C ILE A 106 5.58 -25.71 7.84
N LEU A 107 6.13 -26.07 9.00
CA LEU A 107 7.01 -25.16 9.76
C LEU A 107 8.25 -24.76 8.96
N LEU A 108 8.85 -25.70 8.23
CA LEU A 108 10.01 -25.41 7.39
C LEU A 108 9.65 -24.41 6.28
N VAL A 109 8.51 -24.59 5.60
CA VAL A 109 8.04 -23.64 4.58
C VAL A 109 7.81 -22.26 5.20
N VAL A 110 7.09 -22.16 6.32
CA VAL A 110 6.85 -20.88 7.01
C VAL A 110 8.17 -20.23 7.43
N PHE A 111 9.12 -21.01 7.95
CA PHE A 111 10.45 -20.51 8.31
C PHE A 111 11.21 -19.97 7.10
N THR A 112 11.17 -20.67 5.96
CA THR A 112 11.82 -20.17 4.74
C THR A 112 11.19 -18.87 4.25
N ILE A 113 9.86 -18.73 4.31
CA ILE A 113 9.16 -17.49 3.94
C ILE A 113 9.57 -16.36 4.88
N ALA A 114 9.55 -16.59 6.19
CA ALA A 114 9.96 -15.61 7.19
C ALA A 114 11.44 -15.19 7.02
N LEU A 115 12.31 -16.13 6.68
CA LEU A 115 13.72 -15.89 6.41
C LEU A 115 13.91 -15.05 5.13
N VAL A 116 13.17 -15.35 4.06
CA VAL A 116 13.20 -14.55 2.82
C VAL A 116 12.70 -13.13 3.09
N ILE A 117 11.59 -12.97 3.81
CA ILE A 117 11.07 -11.65 4.21
C ILE A 117 12.10 -10.91 5.08
N GLY A 118 12.67 -11.58 6.08
CA GLY A 118 13.65 -10.99 6.98
C GLY A 118 14.92 -10.53 6.25
N ILE A 119 15.46 -11.37 5.36
CA ILE A 119 16.61 -10.99 4.52
C ILE A 119 16.22 -9.83 3.59
N SER A 120 15.03 -9.88 2.96
CA SER A 120 14.56 -8.79 2.11
C SER A 120 14.49 -7.47 2.87
N LEU A 121 13.93 -7.46 4.09
CA LEU A 121 13.84 -6.26 4.92
C LEU A 121 15.21 -5.75 5.35
N ILE A 122 16.13 -6.63 5.74
CA ILE A 122 17.50 -6.24 6.11
C ILE A 122 18.24 -5.67 4.90
N VAL A 123 18.12 -6.31 3.73
CA VAL A 123 18.75 -5.84 2.49
C VAL A 123 18.16 -4.49 2.08
N CYS A 124 16.83 -4.30 2.14
CA CYS A 124 16.21 -3.00 1.89
C CYS A 124 16.72 -1.95 2.90
N ALA A 125 16.65 -2.21 4.21
CA ALA A 125 17.05 -1.24 5.24
C ALA A 125 18.55 -0.89 5.24
N VAL A 126 19.42 -1.76 4.71
CA VAL A 126 20.87 -1.52 4.59
C VAL A 126 21.23 -0.88 3.25
N ILE A 127 20.44 -1.12 2.20
CA ILE A 127 20.63 -0.55 0.86
C ILE A 127 19.87 0.77 0.68
N ASP A 128 19.03 1.16 1.64
CA ASP A 128 18.51 2.54 1.80
C ASP A 128 19.64 3.54 2.18
N ASP A 129 20.78 3.47 1.48
CA ASP A 129 21.70 4.57 1.26
C ASP A 129 21.38 5.14 -0.12
N ASP A 130 20.13 5.58 -0.22
CA ASP A 130 19.57 6.33 -1.33
C ASP A 130 20.43 7.60 -1.44
N GLY A 131 21.40 7.60 -2.35
CA GLY A 131 22.27 8.75 -2.58
C GLY A 131 21.52 10.02 -3.00
N ASP A 132 20.22 9.86 -3.30
CA ASP A 132 19.21 10.87 -3.54
C ASP A 132 18.32 11.16 -2.30
N GLU A 133 18.70 10.78 -1.09
CA GLU A 133 18.15 11.34 0.15
C GLU A 133 19.16 12.29 0.80
N ASN A 134 20.46 11.98 0.70
CA ASN A 134 21.52 12.77 1.32
C ASN A 134 22.05 13.86 0.37
N TYR A 135 21.26 14.91 0.19
CA TYR A 135 21.63 16.02 -0.67
C TYR A 135 22.45 17.08 0.05
N ASP A 136 23.61 17.39 -0.52
CA ASP A 136 24.43 18.49 -0.04
C ASP A 136 23.79 19.84 -0.39
N LYS A 137 23.01 20.40 0.55
CA LYS A 137 22.43 21.75 0.42
C LYS A 137 23.49 22.84 0.19
N SER A 138 24.76 22.60 0.54
CA SER A 138 25.85 23.55 0.28
C SER A 138 26.21 23.66 -1.21
N SER A 139 25.88 22.64 -2.00
CA SER A 139 26.04 22.67 -3.47
C SER A 139 25.00 23.54 -4.18
N PHE A 140 23.94 23.97 -3.49
CA PHE A 140 22.86 24.76 -4.07
C PHE A 140 23.24 26.24 -4.07
N VAL A 141 23.77 26.70 -5.19
CA VAL A 141 24.29 28.07 -5.33
C VAL A 141 23.36 29.00 -6.12
N VAL A 142 22.40 28.45 -6.86
CA VAL A 142 21.52 29.22 -7.74
C VAL A 142 20.25 29.60 -6.99
N LYS A 143 20.01 30.91 -6.86
CA LYS A 143 18.79 31.44 -6.22
C LYS A 143 17.68 31.60 -7.24
N ARG A 144 16.48 31.19 -6.88
CA ARG A 144 15.25 31.44 -7.64
C ARG A 144 14.22 32.09 -6.74
N PHE A 145 13.56 33.13 -7.25
CA PHE A 145 12.60 33.90 -6.48
C PHE A 145 11.20 33.78 -7.07
N PHE A 146 10.21 33.72 -6.19
CA PHE A 146 8.81 33.87 -6.54
C PHE A 146 8.23 35.00 -5.71
N ARG A 147 7.56 35.93 -6.37
CA ARG A 147 6.84 37.01 -5.69
C ARG A 147 5.37 36.70 -5.73
N GLY A 148 4.68 36.94 -4.64
CA GLY A 148 3.25 36.73 -4.59
C GLY A 148 2.56 37.73 -3.70
N ASN A 149 1.24 37.74 -3.83
CA ASN A 149 0.36 38.45 -2.93
C ASN A 149 -0.91 37.65 -2.69
N PHE A 150 -1.50 37.88 -1.53
CA PHE A 150 -2.81 37.37 -1.17
C PHE A 150 -3.53 38.39 -0.30
N THR A 151 -4.85 38.24 -0.24
CA THR A 151 -5.75 39.06 0.53
C THR A 151 -6.28 38.26 1.71
N LEU A 152 -6.12 38.83 2.89
CA LEU A 152 -6.66 38.39 4.16
C LEU A 152 -8.16 38.69 4.21
N ASP A 153 -8.92 37.84 4.89
CA ASP A 153 -10.31 38.21 5.20
C ASP A 153 -10.36 39.40 6.16
N ASN A 154 -11.37 40.25 6.04
CA ASN A 154 -11.47 41.46 6.86
C ASN A 154 -11.61 41.15 8.37
N SER A 155 -12.10 39.96 8.74
CA SER A 155 -12.14 39.51 10.13
C SER A 155 -10.78 39.08 10.68
N SER A 156 -9.84 38.71 9.79
CA SER A 156 -8.50 38.25 10.13
C SER A 156 -7.47 39.38 10.26
N PHE A 157 -7.80 40.57 9.74
CA PHE A 157 -6.90 41.71 9.78
C PHE A 157 -6.90 42.37 11.17
N THR A 158 -5.80 42.25 11.88
CA THR A 158 -5.57 42.91 13.17
C THR A 158 -4.67 44.15 13.01
N SER A 159 -4.75 45.08 13.96
CA SER A 159 -3.86 46.25 13.99
C SER A 159 -2.39 45.91 14.24
N ASP A 160 -2.08 44.70 14.73
CA ASP A 160 -0.71 44.25 14.99
C ASP A 160 -0.08 43.65 13.73
N ARG A 161 0.50 44.54 12.93
CA ARG A 161 1.14 44.18 11.65
C ARG A 161 2.39 43.35 11.82
N GLU A 162 3.16 43.54 12.88
CA GLU A 162 4.40 42.80 13.10
C GLU A 162 4.08 41.35 13.44
N MET A 163 3.11 41.12 14.32
CA MET A 163 2.62 39.77 14.64
C MET A 163 2.10 39.06 13.40
N LEU A 164 1.31 39.73 12.56
CA LEU A 164 0.79 39.16 11.32
C LEU A 164 1.91 38.78 10.33
N GLN A 165 2.92 39.64 10.16
CA GLN A 165 4.06 39.32 9.30
C GLN A 165 4.82 38.09 9.78
N VAL A 166 5.06 37.97 11.09
CA VAL A 166 5.73 36.81 11.68
C VAL A 166 4.87 35.55 11.50
N HIS A 167 3.56 35.65 11.70
CA HIS A 167 2.63 34.55 11.52
C HIS A 167 2.65 34.01 10.09
N TYR A 168 2.39 34.86 9.08
CA TYR A 168 2.38 34.42 7.69
C TYR A 168 3.77 34.02 7.18
N ALA A 169 4.85 34.61 7.68
CA ALA A 169 6.20 34.13 7.37
C ALA A 169 6.40 32.70 7.88
N SER A 170 5.97 32.41 9.12
CA SER A 170 6.03 31.08 9.72
C SER A 170 5.16 30.08 8.96
N GLU A 171 3.92 30.46 8.64
CA GLU A 171 2.99 29.61 7.92
C GLU A 171 3.49 29.25 6.52
N LEU A 172 3.93 30.23 5.73
CA LEU A 172 4.51 29.95 4.41
C LEU A 172 5.78 29.11 4.53
N THR A 173 6.59 29.34 5.55
CA THR A 173 7.78 28.50 5.83
C THR A 173 7.36 27.06 6.07
N GLU A 174 6.33 26.82 6.87
CA GLU A 174 5.80 25.49 7.14
C GLU A 174 5.28 24.81 5.87
N VAL A 175 4.48 25.52 5.05
CA VAL A 175 3.93 24.99 3.78
C VAL A 175 5.03 24.51 2.84
N TYR A 176 6.07 25.32 2.63
CA TYR A 176 7.13 24.96 1.68
C TYR A 176 8.18 24.03 2.27
N SER A 177 8.40 24.04 3.58
CA SER A 177 9.33 23.12 4.27
C SER A 177 8.72 21.75 4.54
N SER A 178 7.39 21.62 4.56
CA SER A 178 6.72 20.32 4.69
C SER A 178 6.33 19.69 3.35
N SER A 179 6.49 20.42 2.24
CA SER A 179 6.14 19.94 0.91
C SER A 179 7.18 18.93 0.41
N PRO A 180 6.81 17.66 0.16
CA PRO A 180 7.77 16.63 -0.26
C PRO A 180 8.52 16.97 -1.55
N ALA A 181 7.92 17.77 -2.43
CA ALA A 181 8.53 18.16 -3.70
C ALA A 181 9.41 19.41 -3.60
N LEU A 182 9.16 20.30 -2.63
CA LEU A 182 9.75 21.64 -2.60
C LEU A 182 10.69 21.88 -1.41
N GLU A 183 10.52 21.12 -0.31
CA GLU A 183 11.29 21.24 0.93
C GLU A 183 12.79 21.32 0.67
N ARG A 184 13.29 20.39 -0.16
CA ARG A 184 14.71 20.25 -0.47
C ARG A 184 15.32 21.56 -1.00
N TYR A 185 14.55 22.34 -1.75
CA TYR A 185 15.01 23.54 -2.43
C TYR A 185 14.58 24.82 -1.71
N PHE A 186 13.62 24.73 -0.79
CA PHE A 186 13.14 25.88 -0.06
C PHE A 186 14.23 26.45 0.84
N SER A 187 14.38 27.78 0.83
CA SER A 187 15.42 28.47 1.59
C SER A 187 14.84 29.48 2.57
N ASN A 188 13.95 30.36 2.12
CA ASN A 188 13.41 31.41 2.98
C ASN A 188 12.10 32.00 2.42
N VAL A 189 11.32 32.58 3.32
CA VAL A 189 10.20 33.48 3.02
C VAL A 189 10.52 34.87 3.55
N THR A 190 10.12 35.90 2.82
CA THR A 190 10.11 37.27 3.32
C THR A 190 8.73 37.88 3.06
N ILE A 191 8.10 38.41 4.10
CA ILE A 191 6.91 39.24 3.93
C ILE A 191 7.40 40.67 3.64
N ASN A 192 7.21 41.12 2.40
CA ASN A 192 7.74 42.40 1.94
C ASN A 192 6.88 43.57 2.41
N HIS A 193 5.56 43.39 2.43
CA HIS A 193 4.63 44.45 2.73
C HIS A 193 3.28 43.90 3.18
N LEU A 194 2.65 44.54 4.16
CA LEU A 194 1.27 44.28 4.57
C LEU A 194 0.49 45.60 4.50
N GLN A 195 -0.31 45.77 3.45
CA GLN A 195 -1.15 46.95 3.25
C GLN A 195 -2.61 46.59 3.43
N ASP A 196 -3.28 47.19 4.41
CA ASP A 196 -4.67 46.89 4.73
C ASP A 196 -4.86 45.37 4.78
N THR A 197 -5.66 44.78 3.90
CA THR A 197 -5.87 43.33 3.84
C THR A 197 -4.94 42.58 2.89
N THR A 198 -3.98 43.23 2.22
CA THR A 198 -3.12 42.58 1.22
C THR A 198 -1.70 42.39 1.73
N ALA A 199 -1.23 41.14 1.78
CA ALA A 199 0.14 40.78 2.06
C ALA A 199 0.90 40.54 0.75
N GLN A 200 2.12 41.06 0.66
CA GLN A 200 3.08 40.76 -0.39
C GLN A 200 4.24 39.97 0.20
N PHE A 201 4.65 38.92 -0.49
CA PHE A 201 5.71 38.03 -0.03
C PHE A 201 6.64 37.63 -1.17
N THR A 202 7.85 37.23 -0.79
CA THR A 202 8.87 36.67 -1.66
C THR A 202 9.32 35.33 -1.10
N LEU A 203 9.30 34.31 -1.94
CA LEU A 203 9.87 32.99 -1.66
C LEU A 203 11.24 32.90 -2.32
N GLN A 204 12.20 32.37 -1.59
CA GLN A 204 13.53 32.07 -2.09
C GLN A 204 13.74 30.55 -2.10
N PHE A 205 14.13 30.04 -3.27
CA PHE A 205 14.58 28.67 -3.47
C PHE A 205 16.06 28.65 -3.86
N MET A 206 16.75 27.61 -3.44
CA MET A 206 18.15 27.32 -3.72
C MET A 206 18.21 26.06 -4.58
N MET A 207 18.96 26.11 -5.68
CA MET A 207 19.06 25.04 -6.66
C MET A 207 20.52 24.73 -7.00
N PRO A 208 20.83 23.51 -7.46
CA PRO A 208 22.15 23.20 -8.01
C PRO A 208 22.43 24.00 -9.29
N SER A 209 23.66 23.97 -9.78
CA SER A 209 24.05 24.66 -11.02
C SER A 209 23.32 24.11 -12.25
N ASP A 210 23.09 22.79 -12.31
CA ASP A 210 22.27 22.14 -13.33
C ASP A 210 20.80 22.11 -12.90
N HIS A 211 20.03 23.12 -13.29
CA HIS A 211 18.70 23.40 -12.73
C HIS A 211 17.59 23.57 -13.77
N GLU A 212 17.86 23.41 -15.07
CA GLU A 212 16.85 23.70 -16.11
C GLU A 212 15.65 22.75 -16.02
N GLU A 213 15.90 21.44 -15.92
CA GLU A 213 14.84 20.44 -15.75
C GLU A 213 14.14 20.59 -14.40
N LEU A 214 14.90 20.87 -13.34
CA LEU A 214 14.36 21.11 -12.01
C LEU A 214 13.37 22.29 -12.02
N VAL A 215 13.72 23.40 -12.65
CA VAL A 215 12.83 24.56 -12.82
C VAL A 215 11.60 24.20 -13.64
N ARG A 216 11.75 23.39 -14.69
CA ARG A 216 10.64 23.04 -15.56
C ARG A 216 9.62 22.13 -14.88
N TYR A 217 10.07 21.13 -14.12
CA TYR A 217 9.20 20.07 -13.59
C TYR A 217 8.86 20.23 -12.11
N THR A 218 9.78 20.72 -11.28
CA THR A 218 9.62 20.78 -9.82
C THR A 218 9.42 22.21 -9.32
N LEU A 219 10.27 23.15 -9.76
CA LEU A 219 10.25 24.56 -9.36
C LEU A 219 9.61 25.46 -10.41
N SER A 220 8.56 24.96 -11.05
CA SER A 220 7.76 25.76 -11.98
C SER A 220 6.84 26.70 -11.19
N LEU A 221 6.50 27.86 -11.77
CA LEU A 221 5.54 28.80 -11.17
C LEU A 221 4.23 28.11 -10.81
N LYS A 222 3.77 27.20 -11.67
CA LYS A 222 2.55 26.43 -11.46
C LYS A 222 2.65 25.53 -10.23
N MET A 223 3.77 24.83 -10.05
CA MET A 223 3.97 23.93 -8.90
C MET A 223 4.01 24.71 -7.59
N VAL A 224 4.86 25.74 -7.51
CA VAL A 224 5.02 26.57 -6.30
C VAL A 224 3.69 27.24 -5.92
N ARG A 225 2.99 27.84 -6.89
CA ARG A 225 1.66 28.42 -6.66
C ARG A 225 0.64 27.38 -6.20
N ASN A 226 0.63 26.20 -6.81
CA ASN A 226 -0.37 25.19 -6.50
C ASN A 226 -0.19 24.59 -5.10
N VAL A 227 1.04 24.42 -4.62
CA VAL A 227 1.30 23.95 -3.25
C VAL A 227 0.67 24.91 -2.24
N LEU A 228 0.92 26.22 -2.39
CA LEU A 228 0.28 27.20 -1.51
C LEU A 228 -1.23 27.26 -1.72
N PHE A 229 -1.70 27.22 -2.96
CA PHE A 229 -3.14 27.26 -3.24
C PHE A 229 -3.87 26.07 -2.60
N GLN A 230 -3.29 24.87 -2.60
CA GLN A 230 -3.86 23.70 -1.92
C GLN A 230 -3.98 23.96 -0.42
N HIS A 231 -2.87 24.37 0.23
CA HIS A 231 -2.89 24.73 1.66
C HIS A 231 -3.97 25.76 2.00
N LEU A 232 -4.10 26.82 1.20
CA LEU A 232 -5.10 27.86 1.43
C LEU A 232 -6.55 27.36 1.26
N ASN A 233 -6.81 26.39 0.37
CA ASN A 233 -8.15 25.82 0.22
C ASN A 233 -8.50 24.84 1.35
N ASP A 234 -7.49 24.26 1.99
CA ASP A 234 -7.68 23.35 3.13
C ASP A 234 -7.88 24.11 4.45
N GLN A 235 -7.58 25.42 4.49
CA GLN A 235 -7.88 26.28 5.64
C GLN A 235 -9.38 26.40 5.90
N ASP A 236 -9.77 26.39 7.18
CA ASP A 236 -11.15 26.66 7.59
C ASP A 236 -11.48 28.15 7.46
N THR A 237 -12.63 28.45 6.85
CA THR A 237 -13.19 29.81 6.77
C THR A 237 -13.43 30.49 8.12
N GLY A 238 -13.45 29.73 9.22
CA GLY A 238 -13.52 30.27 10.58
C GLY A 238 -12.18 30.69 11.19
N ASP A 239 -11.06 30.50 10.49
CA ASP A 239 -9.72 30.82 11.01
C ASP A 239 -9.51 32.35 11.11
N PRO A 240 -9.06 32.88 12.27
CA PRO A 240 -8.72 34.29 12.42
C PRO A 240 -7.53 34.76 11.58
N PHE A 241 -6.87 33.88 10.82
CA PHE A 241 -5.81 34.18 9.85
C PHE A 241 -6.18 33.71 8.43
N TYR A 242 -7.48 33.49 8.17
CA TYR A 242 -7.96 33.00 6.89
C TYR A 242 -7.53 33.90 5.72
N ILE A 243 -6.93 33.26 4.71
CA ILE A 243 -6.51 33.91 3.47
C ILE A 243 -7.50 33.50 2.37
N ILE A 244 -7.98 34.48 1.60
CA ILE A 244 -8.88 34.21 0.47
C ILE A 244 -8.10 33.49 -0.64
N PRO A 245 -8.34 32.20 -0.95
CA PRO A 245 -7.45 31.44 -1.85
C PRO A 245 -7.45 31.99 -3.28
N THR A 246 -8.59 32.51 -3.74
CA THR A 246 -8.77 33.10 -5.08
C THR A 246 -8.02 34.42 -5.27
N SER A 247 -7.63 35.08 -4.17
CA SER A 247 -6.83 36.30 -4.21
C SER A 247 -5.36 36.03 -4.53
N LEU A 248 -4.88 34.79 -4.34
CA LEU A 248 -3.48 34.43 -4.53
C LEU A 248 -3.02 34.75 -5.97
N ARG A 249 -2.02 35.62 -6.07
CA ARG A 249 -1.24 35.88 -7.28
C ARG A 249 0.21 35.54 -7.01
N MET A 250 0.89 34.99 -8.01
CA MET A 250 2.30 34.65 -7.92
C MET A 250 2.95 34.80 -9.30
N GLU A 251 4.18 35.28 -9.31
CA GLU A 251 5.00 35.46 -10.50
C GLU A 251 6.47 35.10 -10.22
N VAL A 252 7.23 34.86 -11.28
CA VAL A 252 8.68 34.64 -11.19
C VAL A 252 9.35 36.01 -11.01
N GLY A 253 10.21 36.13 -9.99
CA GLY A 253 10.81 37.39 -9.55
C GLY A 253 12.24 37.64 -10.00
#